data_AF-A0A6B3GJS0-F1
#
_entry.id   AF-A0A6B3GJS0-F1
#
_cell.length_a   1.000
_cell.length_b   1.000
_cell.length_c   1.000
_cell.angle_alpha   90.00
_cell.angle_beta   90.00
_cell.angle_gamma   90.00
#
_symmetry.space_group_name_H-M   'P 1'
#
loop_
_entity.id
_entity.type
_entity.pdbx_description
1 polymer ?
#
loop_
_entity_poly.entity_id
_entity_poly.type
_entity_poly.pdbx_seq_one_letter_code
_entity_poly.pdbx_strand_id
1 'polypeptide(L)' 'VVEPDVTNSAVQALNKAVGFEVLREIAKPEKDALLSACTREQFEAATGGNDR' A
#
# COMPACT_ATOMS: atom_id res chain seq x y z
N VAL A 1 3.76 2.80 5.51
CA VAL A 1 3.78 1.32 5.45
C VAL A 1 2.41 0.82 5.89
N VAL A 2 1.86 -0.16 5.18
CA VAL A 2 0.56 -0.77 5.48
C VAL A 2 0.64 -2.29 5.32
N GLU A 3 -0.26 -3.01 5.98
CA GLU A 3 -0.34 -4.47 6.00
C GLU A 3 -1.79 -4.96 5.81
N PRO A 4 -2.43 -4.64 4.66
CA PRO A 4 -3.76 -5.14 4.33
C PRO A 4 -3.77 -6.66 4.25
N ASP A 5 -4.92 -7.25 4.55
CA ASP A 5 -5.17 -8.67 4.34
C ASP A 5 -5.00 -9.04 2.86
N VAL A 6 -4.41 -10.21 2.57
CA VAL A 6 -4.21 -10.73 1.20
C VAL A 6 -5.51 -10.91 0.44
N THR A 7 -6.63 -11.11 1.14
CA THR A 7 -7.96 -11.28 0.54
C THR A 7 -8.70 -9.96 0.31
N ASN A 8 -8.25 -8.86 0.93
CA ASN A 8 -8.93 -7.57 0.85
C ASN A 8 -8.49 -6.77 -0.39
N SER A 9 -8.97 -7.20 -1.55
CA SER A 9 -8.67 -6.59 -2.86
C SER A 9 -9.09 -5.12 -2.96
N ALA A 10 -10.17 -4.71 -2.29
CA ALA A 10 -10.62 -3.32 -2.29
C ALA A 10 -9.60 -2.38 -1.64
N VAL A 11 -9.09 -2.75 -0.45
CA VAL A 11 -8.04 -1.96 0.23
C VAL A 11 -6.72 -2.00 -0.55
N GLN A 12 -6.38 -3.14 -1.15
CA GLN A 12 -5.19 -3.24 -2.00
C GLN A 12 -5.26 -2.29 -3.20
N ALA A 13 -6.42 -2.19 -3.86
CA ALA A 13 -6.63 -1.25 -4.97
C ALA A 13 -6.47 0.22 -4.52
N LEU A 14 -7.03 0.58 -3.36
CA LEU A 14 -6.90 1.93 -2.80
C LEU A 14 -5.45 2.27 -2.45
N ASN A 15 -4.75 1.36 -1.80
CA ASN A 15 -3.34 1.56 -1.44
C ASN A 15 -2.48 1.74 -2.70
N LYS A 16 -2.71 0.93 -3.74
CA LYS A 16 -2.02 1.07 -5.02
C LYS A 16 -2.30 2.42 -5.69
N ALA A 17 -3.53 2.92 -5.60
CA ALA A 17 -3.91 4.20 -6.20
C ALA A 17 -3.16 5.40 -5.60
N VAL A 18 -2.73 5.32 -4.34
CA VAL A 18 -1.94 6.37 -3.66
C VAL A 18 -0.45 6.03 -3.58
N GLY A 19 0.02 5.11 -4.43
CA GLY A 19 1.44 4.85 -4.66
C GLY A 19 2.06 3.76 -3.77
N PHE A 20 1.27 2.98 -3.01
CA PHE A 20 1.84 1.85 -2.27
C PHE A 20 2.13 0.66 -3.17
N GLU A 21 3.32 0.09 -2.97
CA GLU A 21 3.79 -1.13 -3.62
C GLU A 21 3.90 -2.27 -2.62
N VAL A 22 3.53 -3.47 -3.05
CA VAL A 22 3.67 -4.70 -2.26
C VAL A 22 5.15 -5.10 -2.24
N LEU A 23 5.72 -5.21 -1.05
CA LEU A 23 7.08 -5.71 -0.86
C LEU A 23 7.11 -7.23 -0.77
N ARG A 24 6.21 -7.81 0.05
CA ARG A 24 6.07 -9.26 0.26
C ARG A 24 4.83 -9.59 1.07
N GLU A 25 4.40 -10.84 1.00
CA GLU A 25 3.46 -11.41 1.96
C GLU A 25 4.15 -11.70 3.30
N ILE A 26 3.41 -11.52 4.39
CA ILE A 26 3.81 -11.88 5.76
C ILE A 26 2.68 -12.63 6.45
N ALA A 27 3.02 -13.69 7.17
CA ALA A 27 2.08 -14.38 8.03
C ALA A 27 1.97 -13.65 9.37
N LYS A 28 0.74 -13.36 9.80
CA LYS A 28 0.42 -12.86 11.14
C LYS A 28 -0.48 -13.85 11.87
N PRO A 29 -0.49 -13.86 13.22
CA PRO A 29 -1.33 -14.79 13.98
C PRO A 29 -2.82 -14.76 13.60
N GLU A 30 -3.31 -13.61 13.15
CA GLU A 30 -4.70 -13.37 12.82
C GLU A 30 -5.03 -13.43 11.32
N LYS A 31 -4.04 -13.32 10.42
CA LYS A 31 -4.23 -13.28 8.96
C LYS A 31 -2.92 -13.34 8.18
N ASP A 32 -3.01 -13.64 6.89
CA ASP A 32 -1.93 -13.35 5.94
C ASP A 32 -2.08 -11.92 5.41
N ALA A 33 -0.99 -11.17 5.41
CA ALA A 33 -0.99 -9.75 5.06
C ALA A 33 0.05 -9.41 3.99
N LEU A 34 -0.26 -8.43 3.15
CA LEU A 34 0.67 -7.87 2.17
C LEU A 34 1.42 -6.69 2.79
N LEU A 35 2.69 -6.90 3.16
CA LEU A 35 3.55 -5.80 3.59
C LEU A 35 3.77 -4.86 2.39
N SER A 36 3.24 -3.65 2.49
CA SER A 36 3.31 -2.66 1.41
C SER A 36 3.90 -1.34 1.91
N ALA A 37 4.69 -0.69 1.08
CA ALA A 37 5.34 0.58 1.40
C ALA A 37 5.14 1.59 0.27
N CYS A 38 5.21 2.87 0.64
CA CYS A 38 5.16 4.00 -0.27
C CYS A 38 6.16 5.02 0.28
N THR A 39 7.09 5.48 -0.55
CA THR A 39 7.96 6.61 -0.19
C THR A 39 7.17 7.91 -0.26
N ARG A 40 7.74 8.96 0.33
CA ARG A 40 7.13 10.30 0.29
C ARG A 40 6.95 10.78 -1.15
N GLU A 41 7.98 10.61 -1.97
CA GLU A 41 7.99 11.04 -3.37
C GLU A 41 6.95 10.27 -4.20
N GLN A 42 6.81 8.95 -3.96
CA GLN A 42 5.80 8.12 -4.61
C GLN A 42 4.38 8.59 -4.26
N PHE A 43 4.14 8.89 -2.98
CA PHE A 43 2.85 9.39 -2.51
C PHE A 43 2.53 10.77 -3.10
N GLU A 44 3.50 11.69 -3.07
CA GLU A 44 3.35 13.05 -3.61
C GLU A 44 3.11 13.03 -5.12
N ALA A 45 3.81 12.17 -5.87
CA ALA A 45 3.56 11.96 -7.29
C ALA A 45 2.15 11.39 -7.57
N ALA A 46 1.72 10.40 -6.79
CA ALA A 46 0.41 9.76 -6.95
C ALA A 46 -0.77 10.68 -6.56
N THR A 47 -0.55 11.63 -5.64
CA THR A 47 -1.60 12.52 -5.10
C THR A 47 -1.57 13.94 -5.70
N GLY A 48 -0.68 14.22 -6.65
CA GLY A 48 -0.58 15.53 -7.31
C GLY A 48 0.00 16.61 -6.40
N GLY A 49 0.85 16.24 -5.43
CA GLY A 49 1.42 17.13 -4.42
C GLY A 49 2.47 18.12 -4.94
N ASN A 50 2.91 17.99 -6.20
CA ASN A 50 3.98 18.82 -6.77
C ASN A 50 3.50 20.01 -7.63
N ASP A 51 2.19 20.27 -7.69
CA ASP A 51 1.59 21.41 -8.42
C ASP A 51 0.84 22.38 -7.47
N ARG A 52 1.43 22.75 -6.33
CA ARG A 52 0.92 23.84 -5.47
C ARG A 52 2.02 24.82 -5.09
#